data_AF-A0A1D6H853-F1
#
_entry.id   AF-A0A1D6H853-F1
#
_cell.length_a   1.000
_cell.length_b   1.000
_cell.length_c   1.000
_cell.angle_alpha   90.00
_cell.angle_beta   90.00
_cell.angle_gamma   90.00
#
_symmetry.space_group_name_H-M   'P 1'
#
loop_
_entity.id
_entity.type
_entity.pdbx_description
1 polymer ?
#
loop_
_entity_poly.entity_id
_entity_poly.type
_entity_poly.pdbx_seq_one_letter_code
_entity_poly.pdbx_strand_id
1 'polypeptide(L)'
;MDGFDADEEDDDEVDSDKEMGVDDEDGDEISSLQLQKLAAEARGFQPADEDDDSDDDFSDDEELHSPIDEVDPFIFFVETVQALQASDPARFQNLMQTLDFRYQALASGIGQHAEQRKIEIEREKSEKANAQ
;
A
#
# COMPACT_ATOMS: atom_id res chain seq x y z
N MET A 1 -15.36 25.37 43.57
CA MET A 1 -15.80 24.12 44.20
C MET A 1 -17.07 23.70 43.51
N ASP A 2 -16.91 22.77 42.57
CA ASP A 2 -17.84 21.80 41.97
C ASP A 2 -17.17 21.46 40.63
N GLY A 3 -16.58 20.29 40.40
CA GLY A 3 -16.99 18.96 40.84
C GLY A 3 -17.60 18.26 39.63
N PHE A 4 -16.75 17.81 38.70
CA PHE A 4 -17.16 16.89 37.64
C PHE A 4 -16.19 15.71 37.65
N ASP A 5 -16.47 14.81 38.59
CA ASP A 5 -16.14 13.40 38.48
C ASP A 5 -17.31 12.76 37.73
N ALA A 6 -17.03 12.17 36.57
CA ALA A 6 -17.93 11.26 35.88
C ALA A 6 -17.06 10.12 35.35
N ASP A 7 -16.89 9.14 36.22
CA ASP A 7 -16.36 7.80 35.95
C ASP A 7 -17.60 6.92 35.69
N GLU A 8 -17.71 6.36 34.48
CA GLU A 8 -18.65 5.28 34.17
C GLU A 8 -17.86 4.19 33.44
N GLU A 9 -17.46 3.20 34.23
CA GLU A 9 -17.12 1.83 33.84
C GLU A 9 -18.38 1.10 33.37
N ASP A 10 -18.26 0.28 32.32
CA ASP A 10 -19.02 -0.96 31.98
C ASP A 10 -19.11 -1.09 30.44
N ASP A 11 -19.14 -2.26 29.81
CA ASP A 11 -18.87 -3.65 30.16
C ASP A 11 -18.81 -4.39 28.82
N ASP A 12 -18.22 -5.58 28.86
CA ASP A 12 -18.13 -6.62 27.86
C ASP A 12 -19.26 -6.74 26.82
N GLU A 13 -18.90 -6.90 25.54
CA GLU A 13 -19.67 -7.76 24.62
C GLU A 13 -18.78 -8.33 23.49
N VAL A 14 -18.25 -9.52 23.77
CA VAL A 14 -17.60 -10.42 22.81
C VAL A 14 -18.64 -11.37 22.22
N ASP A 15 -19.39 -10.94 21.21
CA ASP A 15 -20.24 -11.87 20.46
C ASP A 15 -19.43 -12.57 19.35
N SER A 16 -18.84 -13.69 19.76
CA SER A 16 -18.32 -14.76 18.93
C SER A 16 -19.49 -15.42 18.19
N ASP A 17 -19.76 -14.95 16.97
CA ASP A 17 -20.77 -15.53 16.08
C ASP A 17 -20.32 -16.94 15.63
N LYS A 18 -20.70 -17.92 16.45
CA LYS A 18 -20.46 -19.35 16.29
C LYS A 18 -21.77 -19.99 15.85
N GLU A 19 -22.23 -19.65 14.65
CA GLU A 19 -23.31 -20.37 13.99
C GLU A 19 -22.71 -21.49 13.12
N MET A 20 -22.24 -22.56 13.77
CA MET A 20 -22.04 -23.83 13.08
C MET A 20 -23.40 -24.51 13.03
N GLY A 21 -24.04 -24.41 11.86
CA GLY A 21 -25.29 -25.09 11.53
C GLY A 21 -25.21 -26.58 11.89
N VAL A 22 -26.24 -27.02 12.59
CA VAL A 22 -26.49 -28.42 12.98
C VAL A 22 -26.61 -29.25 11.71
N ASP A 23 -25.64 -30.12 11.48
CA ASP A 23 -25.72 -31.16 10.45
C ASP A 23 -26.42 -32.37 11.09
N ASP A 24 -27.75 -32.38 10.99
CA ASP A 24 -28.53 -33.60 11.22
C ASP A 24 -28.34 -34.51 10.00
N GLU A 25 -27.21 -35.23 9.96
CA GLU A 25 -27.00 -36.36 9.05
C GLU A 25 -27.86 -37.55 9.50
N ASP A 26 -29.17 -37.47 9.25
CA ASP A 26 -30.01 -38.65 9.14
C ASP A 26 -29.59 -39.42 7.88
N GLY A 27 -28.75 -40.43 8.12
CA GLY A 27 -28.30 -41.39 7.14
C GLY A 27 -29.46 -42.21 6.59
N ASP A 28 -29.99 -41.79 5.45
CA ASP A 28 -30.79 -42.63 4.58
C ASP A 28 -29.97 -43.05 3.36
N GLU A 29 -29.84 -44.36 3.22
CA GLU A 29 -29.12 -45.10 2.18
C GLU A 29 -29.48 -44.58 0.79
N ILE A 30 -28.65 -43.68 0.24
CA ILE A 30 -28.83 -43.15 -1.12
C ILE A 30 -28.81 -44.34 -2.08
N SER A 31 -29.95 -44.61 -2.71
CA SER A 31 -30.08 -45.73 -3.63
C SER A 31 -29.00 -45.64 -4.71
N SER A 32 -28.32 -46.75 -5.00
CA SER A 32 -27.22 -46.81 -5.99
C SER A 32 -27.61 -46.25 -7.37
N LEU A 33 -28.91 -46.27 -7.69
CA LEU A 33 -29.49 -45.66 -8.88
C LEU A 33 -29.43 -44.12 -8.88
N GLN A 34 -29.63 -43.48 -7.73
CA GLN A 34 -29.49 -42.03 -7.59
C GLN A 34 -28.02 -41.62 -7.71
N LEU A 35 -27.10 -42.38 -7.11
CA LEU A 35 -25.65 -42.16 -7.25
C LEU A 35 -25.20 -42.31 -8.72
N GLN A 36 -25.71 -43.31 -9.43
CA GLN A 36 -25.38 -43.51 -10.84
C GLN A 36 -25.92 -42.38 -11.73
N LYS A 37 -27.10 -41.86 -11.42
CA LYS A 37 -27.70 -40.72 -12.13
C LYS A 37 -26.91 -39.43 -11.88
N LEU A 38 -26.55 -39.14 -10.63
CA LEU A 38 -25.69 -38.01 -10.26
C LEU A 38 -24.31 -38.12 -10.91
N ALA A 39 -23.71 -39.31 -10.95
CA ALA A 39 -22.42 -39.53 -11.59
C ALA A 39 -22.47 -39.32 -13.12
N ALA A 40 -23.59 -39.65 -13.77
CA ALA A 40 -23.79 -39.38 -15.19
C ALA A 40 -23.97 -37.88 -15.47
N GLU A 41 -24.70 -37.18 -14.61
CA GLU A 41 -24.90 -35.73 -14.69
C GLU A 41 -23.59 -34.95 -14.46
N ALA A 42 -22.77 -35.38 -13.50
CA ALA A 42 -21.47 -34.78 -13.22
C ALA A 42 -20.45 -34.93 -14.37
N ARG A 43 -20.54 -36.01 -15.16
CA ARG A 43 -19.69 -36.19 -16.37
C ARG A 43 -20.02 -35.21 -17.50
N GLY A 44 -21.20 -34.59 -17.48
CA GLY A 44 -21.58 -33.52 -18.43
C GLY A 44 -20.90 -32.18 -18.15
N PHE A 45 -20.26 -32.03 -16.99
CA PHE A 45 -19.54 -30.82 -16.58
C PHE A 45 -18.02 -30.97 -16.62
N GLN A 46 -17.49 -32.08 -17.17
CA GLN A 46 -16.06 -32.10 -17.48
C GLN A 46 -15.83 -31.10 -18.61
N PRO A 47 -15.06 -30.01 -18.39
CA PRO A 47 -14.63 -29.18 -19.50
C PRO A 47 -13.90 -30.12 -20.46
N ALA A 48 -14.25 -30.05 -21.74
CA ALA A 48 -13.45 -30.69 -22.77
C ALA A 48 -12.02 -30.21 -22.55
N ASP A 49 -11.06 -31.14 -22.55
CA ASP A 49 -9.64 -30.85 -22.52
C ASP A 49 -9.31 -29.87 -23.65
N GLU A 50 -9.36 -28.58 -23.33
CA GLU A 50 -8.72 -27.51 -24.07
C GLU A 50 -7.52 -27.15 -23.19
N ASP A 51 -6.43 -27.89 -23.43
CA ASP A 51 -5.07 -27.43 -23.13
C ASP A 51 -4.85 -26.11 -23.90
N ASP A 52 -5.48 -25.03 -23.45
CA ASP A 52 -5.10 -23.67 -23.79
C ASP A 52 -4.26 -23.14 -22.63
N ASP A 53 -3.09 -23.77 -22.42
CA ASP A 53 -1.98 -23.24 -21.63
C ASP A 53 -1.35 -22.00 -22.32
N SER A 54 -2.16 -21.17 -22.97
CA SER A 54 -1.75 -19.91 -23.57
C SER A 54 -2.17 -18.71 -22.71
N ASP A 55 -2.25 -18.90 -21.39
CA ASP A 55 -2.36 -17.82 -20.40
C ASP A 55 -0.99 -17.20 -20.05
N ASP A 56 -0.03 -17.30 -20.98
CA ASP A 56 1.30 -16.67 -20.91
C ASP A 56 1.29 -15.27 -21.56
N ASP A 57 0.11 -14.63 -21.61
CA ASP A 57 -0.07 -13.23 -22.03
C ASP A 57 0.12 -12.24 -20.86
N PHE A 58 0.50 -12.69 -19.67
CA PHE A 58 1.13 -11.82 -18.68
C PHE A 58 2.60 -11.62 -19.05
N SER A 59 2.85 -10.82 -20.09
CA SER A 59 4.14 -10.16 -20.21
C SER A 59 4.30 -9.24 -18.99
N ASP A 60 4.98 -9.72 -17.97
CA ASP A 60 5.47 -8.96 -16.79
C ASP A 60 6.56 -7.95 -17.22
N ASP A 61 6.35 -7.29 -18.37
CA ASP A 61 7.23 -6.30 -19.00
C ASP A 61 6.58 -4.90 -18.98
N GLU A 62 5.46 -4.75 -18.26
CA GLU A 62 5.01 -3.43 -17.83
C GLU A 62 5.91 -2.98 -16.68
N GLU A 63 7.02 -2.34 -17.01
CA GLU A 63 7.84 -1.57 -16.06
C GLU A 63 6.95 -0.43 -15.52
N LEU A 64 6.13 -0.74 -14.50
CA LEU A 64 5.18 0.17 -13.90
C LEU A 64 5.93 1.26 -13.18
N HIS A 65 6.19 2.37 -13.88
CA HIS A 65 6.79 3.54 -13.27
C HIS A 65 5.75 4.20 -12.37
N SER A 66 6.01 4.21 -11.07
CA SER A 66 5.13 4.87 -10.14
C SER A 66 5.30 6.39 -10.27
N PRO A 67 4.25 7.21 -10.06
CA PRO A 67 4.40 8.67 -10.09
C PRO A 67 5.44 9.22 -9.10
N ILE A 68 5.84 8.44 -8.08
CA ILE A 68 6.85 8.86 -7.11
C ILE A 68 8.28 8.52 -7.55
N ASP A 69 8.47 7.64 -8.54
CA ASP A 69 9.80 7.25 -9.01
C ASP A 69 10.53 8.43 -9.69
N GLU A 70 9.80 9.39 -10.25
CA GLU A 70 10.34 10.61 -10.84
C GLU A 70 10.81 11.64 -9.78
N VAL A 71 10.43 11.45 -8.51
CA VAL A 71 10.67 12.43 -7.44
C VAL A 71 11.97 12.13 -6.71
N ASP A 72 12.93 13.07 -6.77
CA ASP A 72 14.12 13.00 -5.93
C ASP A 72 13.78 13.43 -4.48
N PRO A 73 13.96 12.55 -3.48
CA PRO A 73 13.52 12.81 -2.11
C PRO A 73 14.31 13.94 -1.43
N PHE A 74 15.59 14.13 -1.78
CA PHE A 74 16.41 15.19 -1.17
C PHE A 74 16.04 16.55 -1.75
N ILE A 75 15.82 16.62 -3.06
CA ILE A 75 15.33 17.82 -3.72
C ILE A 75 13.95 18.20 -3.18
N PHE A 76 13.04 17.24 -3.10
CA PHE A 76 11.70 17.48 -2.58
C PHE A 76 11.70 17.98 -1.13
N PHE A 77 12.54 17.40 -0.26
CA PHE A 77 12.71 17.89 1.09
C PHE A 77 13.18 19.36 1.12
N VAL A 78 14.19 19.72 0.33
CA VAL A 78 14.69 21.10 0.31
C VAL A 78 13.64 22.07 -0.20
N GLU A 79 12.92 21.71 -1.25
CA GLU A 79 11.87 22.55 -1.85
C GLU A 79 10.69 22.72 -0.91
N THR A 80 10.28 21.67 -0.19
CA THR A 80 9.22 21.77 0.82
C THR A 80 9.64 22.66 1.99
N VAL A 81 10.89 22.58 2.45
CA VAL A 81 11.41 23.47 3.50
C VAL A 81 11.47 24.92 3.02
N GLN A 82 11.90 25.17 1.79
CA GLN A 82 11.92 26.51 1.20
C GLN A 82 10.51 27.07 1.00
N ALA A 83 9.58 26.24 0.53
CA ALA A 83 8.18 26.61 0.38
C ALA A 83 7.54 26.91 1.75
N LEU A 84 7.87 26.14 2.79
CA LEU A 84 7.46 26.41 4.15
C LEU A 84 7.99 27.77 4.64
N GLN A 85 9.27 28.05 4.41
CA GLN A 85 9.88 29.32 4.77
C GLN A 85 9.23 30.50 4.03
N ALA A 86 8.89 30.34 2.75
CA ALA A 86 8.31 31.40 1.92
C ALA A 86 6.83 31.65 2.24
N SER A 87 6.07 30.58 2.52
CA SER A 87 4.64 30.66 2.82
C SER A 87 4.36 31.10 4.25
N ASP A 88 5.13 30.60 5.22
CA ASP A 88 5.00 30.94 6.63
C ASP A 88 6.38 31.04 7.32
N PRO A 89 7.01 32.22 7.27
CA PRO A 89 8.30 32.45 7.90
C PRO A 89 8.27 32.21 9.42
N ALA A 90 7.15 32.50 10.09
CA ALA A 90 7.03 32.37 11.53
C ALA A 90 7.02 30.89 11.95
N ARG A 91 6.28 30.03 11.23
CA ARG A 91 6.31 28.59 11.44
C ARG A 91 7.69 28.00 11.19
N PHE A 92 8.36 28.41 10.11
CA PHE A 92 9.73 27.95 9.83
C PHE A 92 10.71 28.33 10.94
N GLN A 93 10.68 29.57 11.43
CA GLN A 93 11.55 30.01 12.52
C GLN A 93 11.32 29.23 13.81
N ASN A 94 10.05 29.01 14.20
CA ASN A 94 9.73 28.20 15.38
C ASN A 94 10.26 26.76 15.22
N LEU A 95 10.03 26.14 14.06
CA LEU A 95 10.54 24.80 13.79
C LEU A 95 12.06 24.74 13.92
N MET A 96 12.78 25.65 13.27
CA MET A 96 14.25 25.69 13.30
C MET A 96 14.82 25.93 14.69
N GLN A 97 14.13 26.70 15.53
CA GLN A 97 14.54 26.95 16.92
C GLN A 97 14.30 25.75 17.84
N THR A 98 13.31 24.90 17.54
CA THR A 98 13.07 23.67 18.32
C THR A 98 14.02 22.53 17.98
N LEU A 99 14.66 22.58 16.81
CA LEU A 99 15.64 21.58 16.39
C LEU A 99 16.95 21.76 17.14
N ASP A 100 17.52 20.64 17.61
CA ASP A 100 18.87 20.65 18.17
C ASP A 100 19.93 20.86 17.06
N PHE A 101 21.16 21.12 17.48
CA PHE A 101 22.28 21.35 16.56
C PHE A 101 22.51 20.18 15.58
N ARG A 102 22.22 18.93 15.99
CA ARG A 102 22.42 17.74 15.14
C ARG A 102 21.44 17.76 13.97
N TYR A 103 20.18 18.08 14.22
CA TYR A 103 19.17 18.15 13.17
C TYR A 103 19.35 19.40 12.28
N GLN A 104 19.82 20.51 12.84
CA GLN A 104 20.19 21.69 12.03
C GLN A 104 21.36 21.39 11.08
N ALA A 105 22.40 20.71 11.58
CA ALA A 105 23.52 20.26 10.76
C ALA A 105 23.08 19.24 9.70
N LEU A 106 22.18 18.31 10.06
CA LEU A 106 21.63 17.33 9.12
C LEU A 106 20.84 18.00 8.00
N ALA A 107 19.93 18.93 8.34
CA ALA A 107 19.15 19.68 7.35
C ALA A 107 20.07 20.46 6.39
N SER A 108 21.15 21.04 6.92
CA SER A 108 22.16 21.73 6.10
C SER A 108 22.90 20.76 5.17
N GLY A 109 23.27 19.58 5.67
CA GLY A 109 23.93 18.53 4.87
C GLY A 109 23.01 17.96 3.78
N ILE A 110 21.72 17.77 4.08
CA ILE A 110 20.71 17.40 3.08
C ILE A 110 20.61 18.48 2.00
N GLY A 111 20.64 19.76 2.37
CA GLY A 111 20.68 20.88 1.43
C GLY A 111 21.84 20.77 0.44
N GLN A 112 23.06 20.51 0.92
CA GLN A 112 24.24 20.33 0.08
C GLN A 112 24.12 19.11 -0.84
N HIS A 113 23.59 18.01 -0.33
CA HIS A 113 23.38 16.79 -1.12
C HIS A 113 22.33 17.00 -2.22
N ALA A 114 21.23 17.69 -1.91
CA ALA A 114 20.20 18.02 -2.90
C ALA A 114 20.74 18.89 -4.04
N GLU A 115 21.65 19.82 -3.75
CA GLU A 115 22.30 20.64 -4.79
C GLU A 115 23.16 19.78 -5.73
N GLN A 116 23.91 18.82 -5.20
CA GLN A 116 24.66 17.85 -6.00
C GLN A 116 23.73 17.01 -6.89
N ARG A 117 22.62 16.52 -6.32
CA ARG A 117 21.59 15.76 -7.05
C ARG A 117 20.95 16.57 -8.17
N LYS A 118 20.68 17.86 -7.97
CA LYS A 118 20.15 18.74 -9.04
C LYS A 118 21.08 18.79 -10.24
N ILE A 119 22.39 18.92 -10.00
CA ILE A 119 23.40 18.98 -11.06
C ILE A 119 23.51 17.63 -11.78
N GLU A 120 23.52 16.52 -11.05
CA GLU A 120 23.58 15.17 -11.62
C GLU A 120 22.36 14.87 -12.51
N ILE A 121 21.16 15.20 -12.03
CA ILE A 121 19.91 15.00 -12.79
C ILE A 121 19.90 15.88 -14.05
N GLU A 122 20.36 17.13 -13.97
CA GLU A 122 20.49 18.00 -15.14
C GLU A 122 21.49 17.44 -16.17
N ARG A 123 22.59 16.87 -15.69
CA ARG A 123 23.60 16.19 -16.51
C ARG A 123 23.00 14.96 -17.21
N GLU A 124 22.33 14.08 -16.47
CA GLU A 124 21.68 12.88 -17.02
C GLU A 124 20.59 13.23 -18.04
N LYS A 125 19.76 14.24 -17.74
CA LYS A 125 18.75 14.75 -18.69
C LYS A 125 19.39 15.26 -19.98
N SER A 126 20.52 15.96 -19.88
CA SER A 126 21.26 16.47 -21.04
C SER A 126 21.91 15.35 -21.86
N GLU A 127 22.40 14.30 -21.21
CA GLU A 127 22.98 13.13 -21.88
C GLU A 127 21.92 12.29 -22.59
N LYS A 128 20.77 12.05 -21.95
CA LYS A 128 19.64 11.37 -22.57
C LYS A 128 19.12 12.14 -23.80
N ALA A 129 19.04 13.46 -23.72
CA ALA A 129 18.62 14.31 -24.85
C ALA A 129 19.63 14.34 -26.01
N ASN A 130 20.93 14.16 -25.75
CA ASN A 130 21.97 14.10 -26.80
C ASN A 130 22.13 12.70 -27.40
N ALA A 131 21.68 11.65 -26.72
CA ALA A 131 21.70 10.27 -27.20
C ALA A 131 20.48 9.92 -28.06
N GLN A 132 19.51 10.85 -28.16
CA GLN A 132 18.28 10.74 -28.94
C GLN A 132 18.39 11.51 -30.26
#